data_AF-A0A816CBL9-F1
#
_entry.id   AF-A0A816CBL9-F1
#
_cell.length_a   1.000
_cell.length_b   1.000
_cell.length_c   1.000
_cell.angle_alpha   90.00
_cell.angle_beta   90.00
_cell.angle_gamma   90.00
#
_symmetry.space_group_name_H-M   'P 1'
#
loop_
_entity.id
_entity.type
_entity.pdbx_description
1 polymer ?
#
loop_
_entity_poly.entity_id
_entity_poly.type
_entity_poly.pdbx_seq_one_letter_code
_entity_poly.pdbx_strand_id
1 'polypeptide(L)'
;MTLFQRLANKEFNDENTRIIERLCELARTTVDGAISQMFLYLPDLFRVRQEEFFATFNDINHRAERDAYQAGHIHPRYTWPVSFPTCTSNLRQFVNQWIEKEFSNKIATKCLILIGPANTGKTTFARALPGFYNYYDDAWNPDAFNPYAHYTIYDNLPWDEFENIGYPDKKHLFFQGGRIHTINNRGKPTIVEIYQPAIVLLNYENQGSLEDISSNADPIDHNNDNNFWNQHSCIYRMKDDESFHTP
;
A
#
# COMPACT_ATOMS: atom_id res chain seq x y z
N MET A 1 -4.07 -10.55 -29.37
CA MET A 1 -5.27 -9.71 -29.56
C MET A 1 -5.48 -8.93 -28.27
N THR A 2 -5.33 -7.61 -28.29
CA THR A 2 -5.43 -6.79 -27.07
C THR A 2 -6.87 -6.77 -26.54
N LEU A 3 -7.05 -6.52 -25.23
CA LEU A 3 -8.38 -6.36 -24.63
C LEU A 3 -9.21 -5.27 -25.35
N PHE A 4 -8.53 -4.25 -25.88
CA PHE A 4 -9.12 -3.19 -26.70
C PHE A 4 -9.67 -3.69 -28.03
N GLN A 5 -9.01 -4.65 -28.69
CA GLN A 5 -9.58 -5.33 -29.86
C GLN A 5 -10.79 -6.20 -29.46
N ARG A 6 -10.89 -6.68 -28.22
CA ARG A 6 -12.06 -7.43 -27.73
C ARG A 6 -13.24 -6.54 -27.37
N LEU A 7 -12.98 -5.35 -26.85
CA LEU A 7 -14.00 -4.34 -26.57
C LEU A 7 -14.52 -3.72 -27.88
N ALA A 8 -13.64 -3.37 -28.82
CA ALA A 8 -14.02 -2.87 -30.15
C ALA A 8 -14.73 -3.91 -31.04
N ASN A 9 -14.51 -5.22 -30.79
CA ASN A 9 -15.19 -6.30 -31.51
C ASN A 9 -16.56 -6.69 -30.91
N LYS A 10 -16.96 -6.12 -29.76
CA LYS A 10 -18.38 -6.13 -29.36
C LYS A 10 -19.02 -4.94 -30.05
N GLU A 11 -20.25 -5.09 -30.56
CA GLU A 11 -21.00 -4.08 -31.31
C GLU A 11 -21.18 -2.77 -30.51
N PHE A 12 -20.14 -1.95 -30.46
CA PHE A 12 -20.21 -0.57 -30.05
C PHE A 12 -20.43 0.25 -31.31
N ASN A 13 -21.41 1.15 -31.27
CA ASN A 13 -21.56 2.14 -32.33
C ASN A 13 -20.29 3.01 -32.40
N ASP A 14 -20.05 3.63 -33.56
CA ASP A 14 -18.86 4.45 -33.83
C ASP A 14 -18.65 5.56 -32.79
N GLU A 15 -19.72 6.02 -32.15
CA GLU A 15 -19.71 7.03 -31.11
C GLU A 15 -19.07 6.53 -29.80
N ASN A 16 -19.42 5.33 -29.35
CA ASN A 16 -18.84 4.72 -28.16
C ASN A 16 -17.34 4.42 -28.34
N THR A 17 -16.93 4.00 -29.54
CA THR A 17 -15.52 3.78 -29.87
C THR A 17 -14.72 5.08 -29.76
N ARG A 18 -15.24 6.19 -30.32
CA ARG A 18 -14.61 7.52 -30.22
C ARG A 18 -14.53 8.03 -28.78
N ILE A 19 -15.54 7.78 -27.96
CA ILE A 19 -15.53 8.14 -26.53
C ILE A 19 -14.42 7.36 -25.81
N ILE A 20 -14.33 6.04 -26.03
CA ILE A 20 -13.27 5.21 -25.44
C ILE A 20 -11.88 5.70 -25.87
N GLU A 21 -11.67 5.98 -27.16
CA GLU A 21 -10.40 6.50 -27.67
C GLU A 21 -10.01 7.84 -27.02
N ARG A 22 -10.96 8.77 -26.89
CA ARG A 22 -10.73 10.08 -26.28
C ARG A 22 -10.47 9.99 -24.77
N LEU A 23 -11.12 9.06 -24.08
CA LEU A 23 -10.86 8.76 -22.68
C LEU A 23 -9.46 8.14 -22.48
N CYS A 24 -9.02 7.30 -23.42
CA CYS A 24 -7.65 6.77 -23.42
C CYS A 24 -6.60 7.87 -23.64
N GLU A 25 -6.88 8.83 -24.52
CA GLU A 25 -5.99 9.98 -24.76
C GLU A 25 -5.91 10.89 -23.53
N LEU A 26 -7.04 11.15 -22.87
CA LEU A 26 -7.11 11.90 -21.61
C LEU A 26 -6.37 11.19 -20.47
N ALA A 27 -6.57 9.88 -20.30
CA ALA A 27 -5.92 9.09 -19.25
C ALA A 27 -4.39 9.05 -19.39
N ARG A 28 -3.87 9.20 -20.61
CA ARG A 28 -2.42 9.33 -20.86
C ARG A 28 -1.85 10.69 -20.44
N THR A 29 -2.69 11.72 -20.35
CA THR A 29 -2.23 13.10 -20.07
C THR A 29 -2.32 13.46 -18.58
N THR A 30 -3.38 13.05 -17.86
CA THR A 30 -3.49 13.16 -16.40
C THR A 30 -4.60 12.24 -15.88
N VAL A 31 -4.31 11.49 -14.79
CA VAL A 31 -5.26 10.53 -14.18
C VAL A 31 -6.53 11.23 -13.67
N ASP A 32 -6.39 12.41 -13.06
CA ASP A 32 -7.52 13.15 -12.46
C ASP A 32 -8.47 13.80 -13.49
N GLY A 33 -7.92 14.21 -14.64
CA GLY A 33 -8.69 14.82 -15.73
C GLY A 33 -9.60 13.82 -16.45
N ALA A 34 -9.11 12.60 -16.64
CA ALA A 34 -9.88 11.52 -17.26
C ALA A 34 -11.06 11.09 -16.38
N ILE A 35 -10.83 10.89 -15.07
CA ILE A 35 -11.87 10.45 -14.13
C ILE A 35 -13.02 11.46 -14.07
N SER A 36 -12.72 12.75 -13.95
CA SER A 36 -13.73 13.83 -13.87
C SER A 36 -14.59 13.94 -15.14
N GLN A 37 -14.01 13.73 -16.31
CA GLN A 37 -14.77 13.75 -17.58
C GLN A 37 -15.59 12.47 -17.78
N MET A 38 -15.12 11.32 -17.30
CA MET A 38 -15.86 10.04 -17.42
C MET A 38 -17.21 10.05 -16.69
N PHE A 39 -17.28 10.68 -15.52
CA PHE A 39 -18.52 10.80 -14.75
C PHE A 39 -19.58 11.67 -15.43
N LEU A 40 -19.19 12.58 -16.34
CA LEU A 40 -20.12 13.48 -17.03
C LEU A 40 -20.79 12.85 -18.25
N TYR A 41 -20.17 11.84 -18.88
CA TYR A 41 -20.61 11.34 -20.20
C TYR A 41 -21.24 9.94 -20.20
N LEU A 42 -21.17 9.17 -19.11
CA LEU A 42 -21.65 7.77 -19.13
C LEU A 42 -22.53 7.36 -17.91
N PRO A 43 -23.64 8.04 -17.58
CA PRO A 43 -24.48 7.63 -16.45
C PRO A 43 -25.10 6.24 -16.63
N ASP A 44 -25.58 5.92 -17.84
CA ASP A 44 -26.38 4.72 -18.09
C ASP A 44 -25.55 3.46 -18.38
N LEU A 45 -24.33 3.62 -18.93
CA LEU A 45 -23.39 2.50 -19.14
C LEU A 45 -22.72 2.06 -17.83
N PHE A 46 -22.55 2.98 -16.87
CA PHE A 46 -21.87 2.69 -15.60
C PHE A 46 -22.70 1.84 -14.65
N ARG A 47 -24.04 1.88 -14.74
CA ARG A 47 -24.89 1.21 -13.75
C ARG A 47 -24.85 -0.32 -13.82
N VAL A 48 -24.47 -0.90 -14.95
CA VAL A 48 -24.56 -2.37 -15.17
C VAL A 48 -23.23 -3.08 -14.91
N ARG A 49 -22.07 -2.39 -14.90
CA ARG A 49 -20.75 -3.05 -14.80
C ARG A 49 -19.66 -2.23 -14.11
N GLN A 50 -20.02 -1.40 -13.13
CA GLN A 50 -19.05 -0.60 -12.38
C GLN A 50 -17.87 -1.43 -11.87
N GLU A 51 -18.13 -2.61 -11.30
CA GLU A 51 -17.08 -3.48 -10.76
C GLU A 51 -16.12 -4.03 -11.83
N GLU A 52 -16.63 -4.53 -12.97
CA GLU A 52 -15.79 -5.01 -14.08
C GLU A 52 -14.97 -3.85 -14.68
N PHE A 53 -15.57 -2.66 -14.76
CA PHE A 53 -14.90 -1.46 -15.25
C PHE A 53 -13.78 -1.02 -14.31
N PHE A 54 -14.05 -0.88 -13.01
CA PHE A 54 -13.04 -0.50 -12.02
C PHE A 54 -11.91 -1.54 -11.95
N ALA A 55 -12.23 -2.83 -12.00
CA ALA A 55 -11.23 -3.88 -12.06
C ALA A 55 -10.33 -3.77 -13.32
N THR A 56 -10.93 -3.48 -14.48
CA THR A 56 -10.21 -3.31 -15.74
C THR A 56 -9.37 -2.03 -15.75
N PHE A 57 -9.91 -0.93 -15.25
CA PHE A 57 -9.22 0.36 -15.13
C PHE A 57 -8.03 0.23 -14.18
N ASN A 58 -8.21 -0.44 -13.05
CA ASN A 58 -7.12 -0.76 -12.12
C ASN A 58 -6.04 -1.61 -12.82
N ASP A 59 -6.40 -2.66 -13.57
CA ASP A 59 -5.43 -3.47 -14.33
C ASP A 59 -4.66 -2.64 -15.37
N ILE A 60 -5.31 -1.72 -16.08
CA ILE A 60 -4.67 -0.83 -17.06
C ILE A 60 -3.70 0.13 -16.35
N ASN A 61 -4.12 0.77 -15.26
CA ASN A 61 -3.25 1.64 -14.48
C ASN A 61 -2.07 0.86 -13.89
N HIS A 62 -2.29 -0.36 -13.40
CA HIS A 62 -1.22 -1.24 -12.92
C HIS A 62 -0.20 -1.55 -14.01
N ARG A 63 -0.63 -1.81 -15.25
CA ARG A 63 0.29 -2.04 -16.38
C ARG A 63 1.05 -0.78 -16.76
N ALA A 64 0.37 0.37 -16.86
CA ALA A 64 0.98 1.63 -17.25
C ALA A 64 2.02 2.10 -16.23
N GLU A 65 1.71 2.03 -14.94
CA GLU A 65 2.65 2.37 -13.87
C GLU A 65 3.80 1.37 -13.75
N ARG A 66 3.54 0.05 -13.94
CA ARG A 66 4.61 -0.96 -14.04
C ARG A 66 5.59 -0.60 -15.16
N ASP A 67 5.08 -0.31 -16.35
CA ASP A 67 5.90 -0.01 -17.51
C ASP A 67 6.70 1.29 -17.28
N ALA A 68 6.11 2.26 -16.59
CA ALA A 68 6.77 3.52 -16.24
C ALA A 68 7.80 3.38 -15.09
N TYR A 69 7.55 2.50 -14.11
CA TYR A 69 8.51 2.13 -13.06
C TYR A 69 9.71 1.38 -13.65
N GLN A 70 9.45 0.39 -14.52
CA GLN A 70 10.50 -0.36 -15.22
C GLN A 70 11.35 0.53 -16.14
N ALA A 71 10.75 1.55 -16.74
CA ALA A 71 11.46 2.55 -17.54
C ALA A 71 12.19 3.61 -16.69
N GLY A 72 12.11 3.56 -15.36
CA GLY A 72 12.76 4.52 -14.46
C GLY A 72 12.17 5.93 -14.50
N HIS A 73 10.96 6.09 -15.07
CA HIS A 73 10.34 7.39 -15.32
C HIS A 73 9.48 7.91 -14.17
N ILE A 74 9.04 7.04 -13.25
CA ILE A 74 8.22 7.45 -12.11
C ILE A 74 8.97 7.11 -10.81
N HIS A 75 9.62 8.11 -10.25
CA HIS A 75 9.69 8.22 -8.80
C HIS A 75 8.53 9.14 -8.42
N PRO A 76 7.41 8.63 -7.87
CA PRO A 76 6.39 9.51 -7.34
C PRO A 76 7.12 10.37 -6.31
N ARG A 77 7.19 11.68 -6.53
CA ARG A 77 7.44 12.57 -5.41
C ARG A 77 6.22 12.38 -4.53
N TYR A 78 6.38 11.64 -3.44
CA TYR A 78 5.35 11.45 -2.42
C TYR A 78 5.16 12.80 -1.70
N THR A 79 4.61 13.78 -2.41
CA THR A 79 4.17 15.02 -1.80
C THR A 79 2.87 14.71 -1.06
N TRP A 80 2.83 15.05 0.22
CA TRP A 80 1.66 14.92 1.07
C TRP A 80 0.40 15.42 0.34
N PRO A 81 -0.57 14.56 -0.02
CA PRO A 81 -1.78 15.00 -0.69
C PRO A 81 -2.53 16.04 0.16
N VAL A 82 -3.20 16.99 -0.48
CA VAL A 82 -3.99 18.01 0.24
C VAL A 82 -5.19 17.40 0.98
N SER A 83 -5.60 16.19 0.60
CA SER A 83 -6.72 15.41 1.16
C SER A 83 -6.32 14.45 2.30
N PHE A 84 -5.16 14.65 2.90
CA PHE A 84 -4.64 13.73 3.90
C PHE A 84 -5.34 13.87 5.25
N PRO A 85 -5.45 12.78 6.05
CA PRO A 85 -6.02 12.87 7.38
C PRO A 85 -5.33 13.94 8.24
N THR A 86 -6.12 14.77 8.91
CA THR A 86 -5.59 15.70 9.91
C THR A 86 -5.14 14.91 11.14
N CYS A 87 -3.97 15.24 11.67
CA CYS A 87 -3.42 14.62 12.87
C CYS A 87 -2.55 15.64 13.62
N THR A 88 -2.05 15.25 14.80
CA THR A 88 -1.17 16.11 15.60
C THR A 88 0.13 16.43 14.85
N SER A 89 0.74 17.58 15.17
CA SER A 89 1.97 18.03 14.52
C SER A 89 3.11 17.01 14.64
N ASN A 90 3.22 16.34 15.78
CA ASN A 90 4.28 15.38 16.06
C ASN A 90 4.13 14.11 15.23
N LEU A 91 2.94 13.50 15.23
CA LEU A 91 2.64 12.33 14.40
C LEU A 91 2.84 12.65 12.92
N ARG A 92 2.35 13.82 12.47
CA ARG A 92 2.56 14.29 11.10
C ARG A 92 4.04 14.42 10.75
N GLN A 93 4.83 15.06 11.61
CA GLN A 93 6.26 15.26 11.38
C GLN A 93 7.00 13.92 11.30
N PHE A 94 6.72 13.00 12.22
CA PHE A 94 7.35 11.67 12.25
C PHE A 94 7.06 10.88 10.97
N VAL A 95 5.79 10.81 10.58
CA VAL A 95 5.37 10.09 9.37
C VAL A 95 5.97 10.71 8.11
N ASN A 96 5.99 12.05 8.01
CA ASN A 96 6.64 12.75 6.89
C ASN A 96 8.12 12.38 6.75
N GLN A 97 8.85 12.43 7.86
CA GLN A 97 10.27 12.08 7.88
C GLN A 97 10.50 10.63 7.44
N TRP A 98 9.65 9.71 7.86
CA TRP A 98 9.72 8.32 7.41
C TRP A 98 9.44 8.22 5.90
N ILE A 99 8.36 8.82 5.39
CA ILE A 99 8.03 8.76 3.95
C ILE A 99 9.17 9.31 3.10
N GLU A 100 9.65 10.51 3.41
CA GLU A 100 10.71 11.19 2.64
C GLU A 100 11.98 10.33 2.56
N LYS A 101 12.36 9.73 3.69
CA LYS A 101 13.57 8.93 3.81
C LYS A 101 13.43 7.55 3.18
N GLU A 102 12.32 6.87 3.43
CA GLU A 102 12.21 5.42 3.20
C GLU A 102 11.60 5.12 1.82
N PHE A 103 10.67 5.92 1.30
CA PHE A 103 10.14 5.70 -0.06
C PHE A 103 11.12 6.05 -1.19
N SER A 104 12.14 6.86 -0.89
CA SER A 104 13.23 7.15 -1.83
C SER A 104 14.34 6.10 -1.78
N ASN A 105 14.38 5.31 -0.71
CA ASN A 105 15.39 4.28 -0.50
C ASN A 105 14.99 2.96 -1.17
N LYS A 106 15.89 2.38 -1.95
CA LYS A 106 15.67 1.09 -2.63
C LYS A 106 16.30 -0.09 -1.89
N ILE A 107 17.08 0.18 -0.84
CA ILE A 107 17.89 -0.83 -0.14
C ILE A 107 17.77 -0.62 1.36
N ALA A 108 17.40 -1.68 2.08
CA ALA A 108 17.32 -1.68 3.55
C ALA A 108 16.36 -0.63 4.12
N THR A 109 15.22 -0.47 3.45
CA THR A 109 14.17 0.47 3.88
C THR A 109 13.55 0.00 5.18
N LYS A 110 13.41 0.91 6.14
CA LYS A 110 12.82 0.60 7.44
C LYS A 110 11.30 0.51 7.34
N CYS A 111 10.69 -0.45 8.02
CA CYS A 111 9.23 -0.47 8.16
C CYS A 111 8.74 0.63 9.10
N LEU A 112 7.55 1.16 8.85
CA LEU A 112 6.81 2.01 9.80
C LEU A 112 5.94 1.11 10.68
N ILE A 113 6.03 1.25 11.99
CA ILE A 113 5.12 0.57 12.93
C ILE A 113 4.33 1.64 13.68
N LEU A 114 3.01 1.67 13.46
CA LEU A 114 2.09 2.58 14.15
C LEU A 114 1.31 1.80 15.21
N ILE A 115 1.53 2.16 16.48
CA ILE A 115 0.89 1.55 17.63
C ILE A 115 -0.05 2.58 18.24
N GLY A 116 -1.33 2.25 18.41
CA GLY A 116 -2.29 3.15 19.03
C GLY A 116 -3.64 2.47 19.26
N PRO A 117 -4.60 3.12 19.93
CA PRO A 117 -5.94 2.56 20.12
C PRO A 117 -6.61 2.17 18.80
N ALA A 118 -7.59 1.26 18.88
CA ALA A 118 -8.50 1.02 17.77
C ALA A 118 -9.25 2.31 17.38
N ASN A 119 -9.73 2.39 16.15
CA ASN A 119 -10.52 3.54 15.64
C ASN A 119 -9.81 4.90 15.62
N THR A 120 -8.47 4.92 15.65
CA THR A 120 -7.65 6.14 15.53
C THR A 120 -7.34 6.51 14.08
N GLY A 121 -7.95 5.86 13.09
CA GLY A 121 -7.76 6.17 11.67
C GLY A 121 -6.43 5.69 11.06
N LYS A 122 -5.62 4.89 11.77
CA LYS A 122 -4.34 4.33 11.27
C LYS A 122 -4.48 3.67 9.89
N THR A 123 -5.47 2.80 9.73
CA THR A 123 -5.79 2.11 8.47
C THR A 123 -6.17 3.10 7.37
N THR A 124 -6.98 4.09 7.72
CA THR A 124 -7.41 5.14 6.77
C THR A 124 -6.21 5.95 6.31
N PHE A 125 -5.31 6.32 7.22
CA PHE A 125 -4.05 6.98 6.90
C PHE A 125 -3.19 6.14 5.96
N ALA A 126 -2.91 4.88 6.31
CA ALA A 126 -2.02 4.03 5.52
C ALA A 126 -2.54 3.81 4.10
N ARG A 127 -3.87 3.71 3.94
CA ARG A 127 -4.54 3.56 2.65
C ARG A 127 -4.70 4.87 1.87
N ALA A 128 -4.58 6.02 2.53
CA ALA A 128 -4.64 7.34 1.89
C ALA A 128 -3.30 7.77 1.29
N LEU A 129 -2.19 7.07 1.61
CA LEU A 129 -0.90 7.31 0.97
C LEU A 129 -1.01 7.10 -0.55
N PRO A 130 -0.42 7.98 -1.36
CA PRO A 130 -0.52 7.86 -2.80
C PRO A 130 0.28 6.66 -3.30
N GLY A 131 -0.27 5.97 -4.29
CA GLY A 131 0.36 4.82 -4.93
C GLY A 131 -0.31 3.49 -4.62
N PHE A 132 0.18 2.43 -5.25
CA PHE A 132 -0.34 1.09 -5.03
C PHE A 132 0.20 0.48 -3.76
N TYR A 133 -0.63 -0.32 -3.10
CA TYR A 133 -0.24 -1.05 -1.92
C TYR A 133 -0.78 -2.47 -1.92
N ASN A 134 -0.01 -3.36 -1.30
CA ASN A 134 -0.55 -4.61 -0.79
C ASN A 134 -1.25 -4.31 0.53
N TYR A 135 -2.42 -4.90 0.77
CA TYR A 135 -3.14 -4.76 2.03
C TYR A 135 -3.49 -6.15 2.56
N TYR A 136 -3.06 -6.42 3.78
CA TYR A 136 -3.35 -7.65 4.51
C TYR A 136 -4.00 -7.27 5.82
N ASP A 137 -5.22 -7.77 6.03
CA ASP A 137 -6.02 -7.58 7.23
C ASP A 137 -6.33 -8.96 7.81
N ASP A 138 -5.94 -9.19 9.06
CA ASP A 138 -6.00 -10.45 9.82
C ASP A 138 -5.23 -11.66 9.24
N ALA A 139 -5.04 -11.73 7.92
CA ALA A 139 -4.40 -12.85 7.24
C ALA A 139 -3.42 -12.40 6.14
N TRP A 140 -2.23 -13.01 6.14
CA TRP A 140 -1.28 -12.84 5.04
C TRP A 140 -1.60 -13.81 3.90
N ASN A 141 -1.51 -13.34 2.66
CA ASN A 141 -1.80 -14.14 1.47
C ASN A 141 -0.79 -13.88 0.34
N PRO A 142 0.07 -14.87 0.00
CA PRO A 142 1.05 -14.71 -1.07
C PRO A 142 0.41 -14.67 -2.46
N ASP A 143 -0.75 -15.30 -2.66
CA ASP A 143 -1.44 -15.28 -3.97
C ASP A 143 -2.00 -13.89 -4.29
N ALA A 144 -2.24 -13.05 -3.27
CA ALA A 144 -2.68 -11.67 -3.41
C ALA A 144 -1.52 -10.66 -3.46
N PHE A 145 -0.27 -11.12 -3.34
CA PHE A 145 0.88 -10.22 -3.33
C PHE A 145 1.13 -9.62 -4.72
N ASN A 146 1.13 -8.30 -4.80
CA ASN A 146 1.52 -7.56 -5.99
C ASN A 146 2.98 -7.07 -5.86
N PRO A 147 3.92 -7.62 -6.66
CA PRO A 147 5.32 -7.18 -6.64
C PRO A 147 5.52 -5.76 -7.18
N TYR A 148 4.48 -5.16 -7.79
CA TYR A 148 4.51 -3.79 -8.28
C TYR A 148 3.84 -2.79 -7.32
N ALA A 149 3.41 -3.23 -6.13
CA ALA A 149 3.00 -2.30 -5.09
C ALA A 149 4.17 -1.36 -4.73
N HIS A 150 3.85 -0.13 -4.35
CA HIS A 150 4.84 0.82 -3.84
C HIS A 150 5.16 0.56 -2.35
N TYR A 151 4.19 0.05 -1.60
CA TYR A 151 4.33 -0.29 -0.18
C TYR A 151 3.41 -1.45 0.19
N THR A 152 3.61 -2.05 1.36
CA THR A 152 2.72 -3.07 1.91
C THR A 152 2.18 -2.62 3.25
N ILE A 153 0.90 -2.80 3.48
CA ILE A 153 0.22 -2.51 4.74
C ILE A 153 -0.15 -3.85 5.37
N TYR A 154 0.25 -4.03 6.63
CA TYR A 154 -0.11 -5.16 7.47
C TYR A 154 -0.96 -4.64 8.63
N ASP A 155 -2.24 -4.99 8.63
CA ASP A 155 -3.25 -4.56 9.58
C ASP A 155 -3.74 -5.76 10.39
N ASN A 156 -3.73 -5.66 11.71
CA ASN A 156 -4.24 -6.68 12.64
C ASN A 156 -3.75 -8.14 12.42
N LEU A 157 -2.57 -8.34 11.82
CA LEU A 157 -2.04 -9.69 11.66
C LEU A 157 -1.71 -10.33 13.02
N PRO A 158 -1.89 -11.65 13.18
CA PRO A 158 -1.62 -12.38 14.42
C PRO A 158 -0.11 -12.59 14.60
N TRP A 159 0.62 -11.51 14.88
CA TRP A 159 2.09 -11.52 14.91
C TRP A 159 2.71 -12.54 15.88
N ASP A 160 1.97 -12.87 16.95
CA ASP A 160 2.37 -13.83 17.99
C ASP A 160 2.40 -15.27 17.44
N GLU A 161 1.47 -15.59 16.55
CA GLU A 161 1.33 -16.92 15.97
C GLU A 161 1.75 -16.97 14.49
N PHE A 162 2.20 -15.85 13.93
CA PHE A 162 2.40 -15.63 12.50
C PHE A 162 3.17 -16.77 11.82
N GLU A 163 4.35 -17.10 12.33
CA GLU A 163 5.18 -18.18 11.80
C GLU A 163 4.63 -19.57 12.14
N ASN A 164 3.95 -19.72 13.29
CA ASN A 164 3.34 -20.97 13.73
C ASN A 164 2.16 -21.40 12.85
N ILE A 165 1.43 -20.42 12.28
CA ILE A 165 0.34 -20.68 11.32
C ILE A 165 0.85 -20.81 9.87
N GLY A 166 2.17 -20.87 9.67
CA GLY A 166 2.79 -21.16 8.38
C GLY A 166 3.02 -19.95 7.48
N TYR A 167 2.89 -18.73 8.01
CA TYR A 167 3.32 -17.52 7.30
C TYR A 167 4.85 -17.39 7.33
N PRO A 168 5.45 -16.63 6.39
CA PRO A 168 6.89 -16.48 6.30
C PRO A 168 7.47 -15.75 7.53
N ASP A 169 8.79 -15.88 7.71
CA ASP A 169 9.52 -15.13 8.74
C ASP A 169 9.22 -13.63 8.60
N LYS A 170 8.69 -13.06 9.68
CA LYS A 170 8.24 -11.67 9.75
C LYS A 170 9.36 -10.67 9.44
N LYS A 171 10.62 -11.03 9.70
CA LYS A 171 11.79 -10.19 9.37
C LYS A 171 11.85 -9.91 7.87
N HIS A 172 11.58 -10.90 7.04
CA HIS A 172 11.62 -10.68 5.60
C HIS A 172 10.48 -9.76 5.11
N LEU A 173 9.32 -9.81 5.77
CA LEU A 173 8.18 -8.94 5.48
C LEU A 173 8.46 -7.48 5.85
N PHE A 174 9.26 -7.25 6.89
CA PHE A 174 9.56 -5.91 7.40
C PHE A 174 10.72 -5.22 6.70
N PHE A 175 11.68 -5.96 6.13
CA PHE A 175 12.98 -5.37 5.74
C PHE A 175 13.33 -5.43 4.26
N GLN A 176 12.33 -5.38 3.37
CA GLN A 176 12.59 -5.63 1.93
C GLN A 176 13.42 -6.91 1.79
N GLY A 177 13.03 -7.97 2.49
CA GLY A 177 13.84 -9.16 2.74
C GLY A 177 14.18 -9.95 1.48
N GLY A 178 13.84 -9.43 0.30
CA GLY A 178 14.13 -9.98 -0.99
C GLY A 178 13.22 -11.16 -1.28
N ARG A 179 13.84 -12.27 -1.67
CA ARG A 179 13.12 -13.49 -2.06
C ARG A 179 12.74 -14.29 -0.83
N ILE A 180 11.44 -14.49 -0.67
CA ILE A 180 10.87 -15.32 0.39
C ILE A 180 10.27 -16.55 -0.26
N HIS A 181 10.69 -17.72 0.23
CA HIS A 181 10.03 -18.99 -0.09
C HIS A 181 8.86 -19.19 0.85
N THR A 182 7.68 -19.42 0.30
CA THR A 182 6.44 -19.58 1.07
C THR A 182 5.53 -20.60 0.40
N ILE A 183 4.41 -20.91 1.04
CA ILE A 183 3.40 -21.83 0.54
C ILE A 183 2.13 -21.02 0.30
N ASN A 184 1.56 -21.16 -0.88
CA ASN A 184 0.33 -20.46 -1.20
C ASN A 184 -0.92 -21.14 -0.65
N ASN A 185 -2.09 -20.53 -0.83
CA ASN A 185 -3.34 -21.04 -0.26
C ASN A 185 -3.75 -22.42 -0.83
N ARG A 186 -3.08 -22.89 -1.89
CA ARG A 186 -3.27 -24.21 -2.51
C ARG A 186 -2.24 -25.23 -2.05
N GLY A 187 -1.42 -24.91 -1.05
CA GLY A 187 -0.34 -25.77 -0.58
C GLY A 187 0.85 -25.86 -1.54
N LYS A 188 0.95 -24.98 -2.54
CA LYS A 188 2.05 -25.00 -3.52
C LYS A 188 3.18 -24.08 -3.08
N PRO A 189 4.45 -24.52 -3.19
CA PRO A 189 5.59 -23.63 -3.02
C PRO A 189 5.50 -22.46 -3.99
N THR A 190 5.69 -21.25 -3.48
CA THR A 190 5.74 -20.01 -4.25
C THR A 190 6.89 -19.14 -3.75
N ILE A 191 7.33 -18.21 -4.60
CA ILE A 191 8.39 -17.26 -4.28
C ILE A 191 7.79 -15.88 -4.37
N VAL A 192 7.91 -15.12 -3.29
CA VAL A 192 7.48 -13.72 -3.22
C VAL A 192 8.73 -12.85 -3.12
N GLU A 193 8.80 -11.80 -3.94
CA GLU A 193 9.90 -10.84 -3.91
C GLU A 193 9.44 -9.56 -3.21
N ILE A 194 9.90 -9.35 -1.97
CA ILE A 194 9.54 -8.19 -1.17
C ILE A 194 10.68 -7.19 -1.22
N TYR A 195 10.41 -6.08 -1.92
CA TYR A 195 11.32 -4.94 -2.04
C TYR A 195 10.65 -3.62 -1.68
N GLN A 196 9.41 -3.66 -1.18
CA GLN A 196 8.65 -2.48 -0.84
C GLN A 196 8.77 -2.13 0.64
N PRO A 197 8.74 -0.84 1.04
CA PRO A 197 8.51 -0.45 2.43
C PRO A 197 7.22 -1.09 2.97
N ALA A 198 7.25 -1.39 4.27
CA ALA A 198 6.12 -1.94 5.00
C ALA A 198 5.58 -0.93 6.03
N ILE A 199 4.25 -0.92 6.20
CA ILE A 199 3.53 -0.21 7.25
C ILE A 199 2.80 -1.26 8.08
N VAL A 200 3.10 -1.34 9.37
CA VAL A 200 2.50 -2.27 10.31
C VAL A 200 1.60 -1.47 11.24
N LEU A 201 0.33 -1.87 11.32
CA LEU A 201 -0.67 -1.21 12.15
C LEU A 201 -1.03 -2.12 13.32
N LEU A 202 -0.86 -1.59 14.54
CA LEU A 202 -1.09 -2.34 15.76
C LEU A 202 -2.06 -1.59 16.68
N ASN A 203 -2.98 -2.35 17.25
CA ASN A 203 -3.76 -1.91 18.40
C ASN A 203 -2.99 -2.22 19.68
N TYR A 204 -3.23 -1.46 20.75
CA TYR A 204 -2.50 -1.66 21.99
C TYR A 204 -2.62 -3.09 22.54
N GLU A 205 -3.77 -3.72 22.34
CA GLU A 205 -4.08 -5.08 22.79
C GLU A 205 -3.33 -6.17 22.01
N ASN A 206 -2.92 -5.87 20.77
CA ASN A 206 -2.28 -6.81 19.85
C ASN A 206 -0.76 -6.63 19.79
N GLN A 207 -0.17 -5.97 20.80
CA GLN A 207 1.27 -5.74 20.83
C GLN A 207 2.07 -6.94 21.34
N GLY A 208 1.45 -7.99 21.92
CA GLY A 208 2.10 -9.03 22.73
C GLY A 208 3.47 -9.53 22.22
N SER A 209 3.59 -10.00 20.97
CA SER A 209 4.88 -10.42 20.39
C SER A 209 5.75 -9.30 19.85
N LEU A 210 5.17 -8.10 19.69
CA LEU A 210 5.89 -6.88 19.39
C LEU A 210 6.31 -6.10 20.66
N GLU A 211 6.02 -6.53 21.88
CA GLU A 211 6.51 -5.82 23.08
C GLU A 211 7.96 -6.18 23.41
N ASP A 212 8.42 -7.37 23.01
CA ASP A 212 9.85 -7.73 22.95
C ASP A 212 10.66 -6.78 22.05
N ILE A 213 10.00 -6.00 21.19
CA ILE A 213 10.58 -5.02 20.26
C ILE A 213 10.83 -3.68 20.97
N SER A 214 10.19 -3.41 22.11
CA SER A 214 10.11 -2.05 22.66
C SER A 214 10.34 -1.91 24.17
N SER A 215 10.55 -2.99 24.92
CA SER A 215 10.75 -2.93 26.38
C SER A 215 12.01 -2.18 26.86
N ASN A 216 12.75 -1.51 25.94
CA ASN A 216 13.81 -0.54 26.25
C ASN A 216 13.63 0.83 25.55
N ALA A 217 12.48 1.10 24.94
CA ALA A 217 12.23 2.37 24.26
C ALA A 217 11.51 3.35 25.20
N ASP A 218 12.24 3.84 26.21
CA ASP A 218 12.05 5.22 26.66
C ASP A 218 12.21 6.15 25.44
N PRO A 219 11.56 7.33 25.44
CA PRO A 219 11.68 8.28 24.35
C PRO A 219 13.14 8.70 24.22
N ILE A 220 13.82 8.15 23.21
CA ILE A 220 15.16 8.55 22.78
C ILE A 220 16.26 8.21 23.81
N ASP A 221 16.55 6.93 24.04
CA ASP A 221 17.91 6.53 24.44
C ASP A 221 18.66 6.02 23.21
N HIS A 222 19.53 6.89 22.66
CA HIS A 222 20.36 6.60 21.48
C HIS A 222 21.46 5.55 21.73
N ASN A 223 21.55 4.96 22.93
CA ASN A 223 22.70 4.11 23.30
C ASN A 223 22.47 2.60 23.30
N ASN A 224 21.25 2.12 23.05
CA ASN A 224 20.98 0.67 23.01
C ASN A 224 20.84 0.16 21.56
N ASP A 225 21.94 0.25 20.82
CA ASP A 225 22.06 -0.13 19.41
C ASP A 225 21.89 -1.63 19.14
N ASN A 226 21.72 -2.48 20.16
CA ASN A 226 21.63 -3.94 19.98
C ASN A 226 20.21 -4.46 19.72
N ASN A 227 19.19 -3.61 19.73
CA ASN A 227 17.84 -4.06 19.38
C ASN A 227 17.67 -4.06 17.86
N PHE A 228 17.65 -5.26 17.28
CA PHE A 228 17.38 -5.53 15.86
C PHE A 228 16.23 -4.68 15.31
N TRP A 229 15.18 -4.49 16.10
CA TRP A 229 14.02 -3.72 15.68
C TRP A 229 14.28 -2.23 15.55
N ASN A 230 15.07 -1.63 16.43
CA ASN A 230 15.45 -0.20 16.33
C ASN A 230 16.32 0.05 15.10
N GLN A 231 17.14 -0.92 14.72
CA GLN A 231 17.97 -0.83 13.53
C GLN A 231 17.14 -0.85 12.25
N HIS A 232 15.98 -1.49 12.25
CA HIS A 232 15.27 -1.80 11.02
C HIS A 232 13.81 -1.32 10.95
N SER A 233 13.28 -0.70 12.01
CA SER A 233 11.93 -0.15 12.04
C SER A 233 11.91 1.29 12.57
N CYS A 234 10.88 2.03 12.16
CA CYS A 234 10.51 3.33 12.69
C CYS A 234 9.19 3.14 13.46
N ILE A 235 9.28 3.11 14.78
CA ILE A 235 8.14 2.84 15.66
C ILE A 235 7.58 4.16 16.18
N TYR A 236 6.28 4.35 16.03
CA TYR A 236 5.54 5.45 16.64
C TYR A 236 4.42 4.91 17.52
N ARG A 237 4.51 5.22 18.82
CA ARG A 237 3.45 4.98 19.79
C ARG A 237 2.59 6.25 19.87
N MET A 238 1.40 6.17 19.30
CA MET A 238 0.41 7.23 19.36
C MET A 238 0.02 7.48 20.82
N LYS A 239 -0.29 8.72 21.16
CA LYS A 239 -0.93 9.02 22.45
C LYS A 239 -2.44 8.80 22.36
N ASP A 240 -3.11 8.70 23.50
CA ASP A 240 -4.55 8.46 23.57
C ASP A 240 -5.39 9.58 22.92
N ASP A 241 -4.85 10.80 22.85
CA ASP A 241 -5.45 11.96 22.19
C ASP A 241 -5.06 12.10 20.71
N GLU A 242 -4.17 11.24 20.20
CA GLU A 242 -3.74 11.26 18.81
C GLU A 242 -4.62 10.37 17.94
N SER A 243 -5.04 10.91 16.80
CA SER A 243 -5.71 10.15 15.76
C SER A 243 -5.53 10.80 14.39
N PHE A 244 -5.82 10.02 13.35
CA PHE A 244 -5.93 10.47 11.97
C PHE A 244 -7.41 10.69 11.66
N HIS A 245 -7.81 11.96 11.51
CA HIS A 245 -9.17 12.32 11.12
C HIS A 245 -9.24 12.53 9.62
N THR A 246 -10.19 11.90 8.93
CA THR A 246 -10.54 12.31 7.56
C THR A 246 -10.94 13.79 7.55
N PRO A 247 -10.41 14.58 6.60
CA PRO A 247 -10.81 15.98 6.43
C PRO A 247 -12.30 16.13 6.09
#